data_AF-A0A852T0A2-F1
#
_entry.id   AF-A0A852T0A2-F1
#
_cell.length_a   1.000
_cell.length_b   1.000
_cell.length_c   1.000
_cell.angle_alpha   90.00
_cell.angle_beta   90.00
_cell.angle_gamma   90.00
#
_symmetry.space_group_name_H-M   'P 1'
#
loop_
_entity.id
_entity.type
_entity.pdbx_description
1 polymer ?
#
loop_
_entity_poly.entity_id
_entity_poly.type
_entity_poly.pdbx_seq_one_letter_code
_entity_poly.pdbx_strand_id
1 'polypeptide(L)'
;MSDQTAPTRTAAWWSQSKSRSQATAAAAIVLTAVLVGISAYVWVSPTGAPLRKAVDQAAEVVTPFAAQNAELKRNLDRATETIASQKGKLTALQKATLAAQAAAAKQLATAQQKAAAAESQLASVKAQLSAAQAKGTSGSTSGSTAAGNHGSGSSGGNAAAPITAPARADLVNPAKRFYGMYTEQAPFNWATFDSTSAKVGVSPNLVGYFSGWDETFRANAVTRSWQQGRMPMMTWESRPIDAGNDTVDEPAYSLPNIIRGDFDAYLHQYAKDIVATGLPLGIRLDHEMNGIWYPWAETDGQGNSINGNSAGDYVKMWRHVHDIFQQEGANNLVVWVWAPNIVNNLPASHKVPGYLESLYPGDGYVDWVGLSGYLRPPYKADNDFSFDYTFKASLDKLRSITSKPIMLAEVGASETEGHKATWITSFFEALAKPENDDIIGFSWFNLAVTSYVEGVRATNDWRIDSRADSLSAFITGLTRPEDDFALTPAP
;
A
#
# COMPACT_ATOMS: atom_id res chain seq x y z
N MET A 1 -0.86 4.65 -50.94
CA MET A 1 0.52 5.06 -51.26
C MET A 1 0.57 6.57 -51.05
N SER A 2 1.16 7.14 -50.01
CA SER A 2 2.10 6.61 -49.02
C SER A 2 2.07 7.52 -47.79
N ASP A 3 2.34 6.93 -46.63
CA ASP A 3 2.67 7.56 -45.35
C ASP A 3 3.62 8.75 -45.45
N GLN A 4 3.50 9.72 -44.54
CA GLN A 4 4.51 9.89 -43.48
C GLN A 4 4.08 10.88 -42.37
N THR A 5 4.27 10.36 -41.15
CA THR A 5 4.21 10.94 -39.81
C THR A 5 5.06 12.19 -39.62
N ALA A 6 4.53 13.21 -38.93
CA ALA A 6 5.33 14.29 -38.33
C ALA A 6 5.47 14.07 -36.81
N PRO A 7 6.67 14.23 -36.23
CA PRO A 7 6.94 13.90 -34.84
C PRO A 7 6.49 14.99 -33.86
N THR A 8 5.99 14.53 -32.71
CA THR A 8 5.85 15.27 -31.45
C THR A 8 7.16 15.94 -31.05
N ARG A 9 7.17 17.28 -30.97
CA ARG A 9 8.25 18.05 -30.34
C ARG A 9 8.11 17.94 -28.82
N THR A 10 9.02 17.21 -28.20
CA THR A 10 9.36 17.34 -26.79
C THR A 10 10.09 18.66 -26.57
N ALA A 11 9.49 19.59 -25.83
CA ALA A 11 10.17 20.80 -25.39
C ALA A 11 11.02 20.48 -24.14
N ALA A 12 12.34 20.44 -24.32
CA ALA A 12 13.29 20.46 -23.22
C ALA A 12 13.46 21.91 -22.74
N TRP A 13 13.19 22.17 -21.46
CA TRP A 13 13.39 23.49 -20.84
C TRP A 13 14.44 23.40 -19.73
N TRP A 14 15.59 24.01 -19.99
CA TRP A 14 16.74 24.10 -19.10
C TRP A 14 16.59 25.25 -18.11
N SER A 15 17.02 25.04 -16.87
CA SER A 15 17.85 26.03 -16.17
C SER A 15 18.97 25.29 -15.43
N GLN A 16 20.23 25.58 -15.79
CA GLN A 16 21.41 25.03 -15.14
C GLN A 16 21.83 25.97 -14.00
N SER A 17 21.92 25.43 -12.79
CA SER A 17 22.50 26.13 -11.63
C SER A 17 24.01 26.31 -11.80
N LYS A 18 24.48 27.57 -11.77
CA LYS A 18 25.86 28.01 -12.03
C LYS A 18 26.82 27.92 -10.83
N SER A 19 26.47 27.30 -9.70
CA SER A 19 27.28 27.48 -8.48
C SER A 19 28.52 26.58 -8.35
N ARG A 20 28.67 25.50 -9.14
CA ARG A 20 29.83 24.58 -9.04
C ARG A 20 30.86 24.69 -10.18
N SER A 21 30.61 25.45 -11.24
CA SER A 21 31.57 25.56 -12.37
C SER A 21 32.78 26.46 -12.08
N GLN A 22 32.64 27.45 -11.18
CA GLN A 22 33.71 28.40 -10.87
C GLN A 22 34.84 27.77 -10.03
N ALA A 23 34.52 26.87 -9.11
CA ALA A 23 35.53 26.18 -8.28
C ALA A 23 36.38 25.21 -9.11
N THR A 24 35.75 24.48 -10.05
CA THR A 24 36.46 23.59 -10.97
C THR A 24 37.34 24.36 -11.97
N ALA A 25 36.88 25.52 -12.44
CA ALA A 25 37.66 26.40 -13.30
C ALA A 25 38.89 27.00 -12.56
N ALA A 26 38.73 27.42 -11.30
CA ALA A 26 39.83 27.96 -10.52
C ALA A 26 40.93 26.91 -10.24
N ALA A 27 40.54 25.67 -9.90
CA ALA A 27 41.49 24.57 -9.70
C ALA A 27 42.26 24.22 -10.98
N ALA A 28 41.59 24.25 -12.14
CA ALA A 28 42.22 24.02 -13.43
C ALA A 28 43.27 25.11 -13.77
N ILE A 29 42.95 26.39 -13.51
CA ILE A 29 43.86 27.52 -13.77
C ILE A 29 45.13 27.42 -12.92
N VAL A 30 45.00 27.07 -11.63
CA VAL A 30 46.17 26.89 -10.74
C VAL A 30 47.05 25.75 -11.25
N LEU A 31 46.46 24.63 -11.65
CA LEU A 31 47.21 23.49 -12.18
C LEU A 31 47.95 23.85 -13.48
N THR A 32 47.30 24.60 -14.38
CA THR A 32 47.92 25.07 -15.62
C THR A 32 49.05 26.06 -15.35
N ALA A 33 48.89 26.98 -14.39
CA ALA A 33 49.94 27.94 -14.03
C ALA A 33 51.18 27.26 -13.44
N VAL A 34 50.99 26.23 -12.61
CA VAL A 34 52.08 25.42 -12.05
C VAL A 34 52.82 24.67 -13.16
N LEU A 35 52.09 24.06 -14.10
CA LEU A 35 52.69 23.34 -15.23
C LEU A 35 53.48 24.28 -16.15
N VAL A 36 52.96 25.48 -16.44
CA VAL A 36 53.67 26.51 -17.22
C VAL A 36 54.94 26.98 -16.50
N GLY A 37 54.89 27.16 -15.17
CA GLY A 37 56.06 27.51 -14.36
C GLY A 37 57.16 26.45 -14.39
N ILE A 38 56.77 25.17 -14.32
CA ILE A 38 57.71 24.04 -14.45
C ILE A 38 58.30 23.99 -15.87
N SER A 39 57.49 24.17 -16.91
CA SER A 39 57.97 24.21 -18.29
C SER A 39 58.93 25.38 -18.55
N ALA A 40 58.66 26.56 -17.99
CA ALA A 40 59.54 27.72 -18.10
C ALA A 40 60.88 27.49 -17.37
N TYR A 41 60.86 26.86 -16.19
CA TYR A 41 62.07 26.55 -15.43
C TYR A 41 62.96 25.50 -16.12
N VAL A 42 62.35 24.50 -16.75
CA VAL A 42 63.07 23.50 -17.57
C VAL A 42 63.73 24.12 -18.80
N TRP A 43 63.14 25.17 -19.38
CA TRP A 43 63.66 25.83 -20.58
C TRP A 43 64.84 26.79 -20.30
N VAL A 44 65.00 27.24 -19.05
CA VAL A 44 65.97 28.28 -18.67
C VAL A 44 67.20 27.72 -17.94
N SER A 45 67.24 26.42 -17.60
CA SER A 45 68.37 25.78 -16.90
C SER A 45 69.31 25.02 -17.86
N PRO A 46 70.54 25.47 -18.14
CA PRO A 46 71.40 24.89 -19.19
C PRO A 46 72.07 23.56 -18.85
N THR A 47 71.91 23.02 -17.64
CA THR A 47 72.45 21.70 -17.28
C THR A 47 71.50 21.00 -16.31
N GLY A 48 70.67 20.08 -16.82
CA GLY A 48 69.69 19.30 -16.04
C GLY A 48 70.26 18.33 -14.99
N ALA A 49 71.47 18.56 -14.47
CA ALA A 49 72.12 17.74 -13.46
C ALA A 49 71.47 17.82 -12.06
N PRO A 50 71.03 18.99 -11.56
CA PRO A 50 70.34 19.06 -10.27
C PRO A 50 68.94 18.43 -10.32
N LEU A 51 68.23 18.59 -11.45
CA LEU A 51 66.90 18.04 -11.66
C LEU A 51 66.92 16.51 -11.77
N ARG A 52 67.89 15.93 -12.50
CA ARG A 52 68.08 14.47 -12.55
C ARG A 52 68.40 13.89 -11.18
N LYS A 53 69.28 14.54 -10.40
CA LYS A 53 69.62 14.07 -9.04
C LYS A 53 68.42 14.14 -8.08
N ALA A 54 67.60 15.18 -8.18
CA ALA A 54 66.37 15.31 -7.40
C ALA A 54 65.29 14.31 -7.84
N VAL A 55 65.19 14.02 -9.15
CA VAL A 55 64.28 13.01 -9.70
C VAL A 55 64.73 11.59 -9.33
N ASP A 56 66.03 11.29 -9.36
CA ASP A 56 66.57 9.98 -8.98
C ASP A 56 66.42 9.73 -7.47
N GLN A 57 66.65 10.75 -6.62
CA GLN A 57 66.39 10.67 -5.17
C GLN A 57 64.89 10.57 -4.86
N ALA A 58 64.02 11.28 -5.60
CA ALA A 58 62.58 11.13 -5.45
C ALA A 58 62.08 9.76 -5.97
N ALA A 59 62.70 9.21 -7.02
CA ALA A 59 62.39 7.89 -7.54
C ALA A 59 62.79 6.79 -6.55
N GLU A 60 63.96 6.85 -5.92
CA GLU A 60 64.36 5.89 -4.86
C GLU A 60 63.40 5.89 -3.66
N VAL A 61 62.87 7.06 -3.27
CA VAL A 61 61.90 7.20 -2.18
C VAL A 61 60.50 6.69 -2.56
N VAL A 62 60.10 6.81 -3.83
CA VAL A 62 58.75 6.42 -4.31
C VAL A 62 58.68 4.95 -4.74
N THR A 63 59.80 4.32 -5.10
CA THR A 63 59.87 2.92 -5.56
C THR A 63 59.22 1.92 -4.58
N PRO A 64 59.46 1.97 -3.25
CA PRO A 64 58.78 1.06 -2.30
C PRO A 64 57.26 1.32 -2.21
N PHE A 65 56.80 2.56 -2.41
CA PHE A 65 55.37 2.89 -2.42
C PHE A 65 54.67 2.51 -3.72
N ALA A 66 55.37 2.48 -4.86
CA ALA A 66 54.82 2.00 -6.13
C ALA A 66 54.49 0.49 -6.05
N ALA A 67 55.38 -0.30 -5.44
CA ALA A 67 55.14 -1.72 -5.19
C ALA A 67 53.99 -1.95 -4.20
N GLN A 68 53.94 -1.20 -3.08
CA GLN A 68 52.84 -1.25 -2.12
C GLN A 68 51.50 -0.82 -2.74
N ASN A 69 51.47 0.21 -3.58
CA ASN A 69 50.26 0.65 -4.26
C ASN A 69 49.76 -0.39 -5.28
N ALA A 70 50.66 -1.07 -5.98
CA ALA A 70 50.30 -2.17 -6.87
C ALA A 70 49.72 -3.38 -6.08
N GLU A 71 50.26 -3.66 -4.90
CA GLU A 71 49.74 -4.69 -4.01
C GLU A 71 48.39 -4.32 -3.38
N LEU A 72 48.24 -3.08 -2.91
CA LEU A 72 46.96 -2.56 -2.40
C LEU A 72 45.86 -2.62 -3.46
N LYS A 73 46.17 -2.28 -4.72
CA LYS A 73 45.23 -2.42 -5.84
C LYS A 73 44.82 -3.89 -6.05
N ARG A 74 45.78 -4.82 -6.09
CA ARG A 74 45.47 -6.26 -6.20
C ARG A 74 44.62 -6.77 -5.03
N ASN A 75 44.87 -6.28 -3.82
CA ASN A 75 44.08 -6.64 -2.64
C ASN A 75 42.67 -6.06 -2.71
N LEU A 76 42.52 -4.83 -3.22
CA LEU A 76 41.22 -4.20 -3.46
C LEU A 76 40.41 -4.95 -4.53
N ASP A 77 41.05 -5.34 -5.63
CA ASP A 77 40.40 -6.12 -6.70
C ASP A 77 39.92 -7.48 -6.16
N ARG A 78 40.78 -8.19 -5.42
CA ARG A 78 40.43 -9.47 -4.78
C ARG A 78 39.30 -9.33 -3.75
N ALA A 79 39.32 -8.25 -2.95
CA ALA A 79 38.26 -7.97 -2.00
C ALA A 79 36.93 -7.69 -2.72
N THR A 80 36.98 -6.94 -3.83
CA THR A 80 35.81 -6.62 -4.66
C THR A 80 35.20 -7.88 -5.28
N GLU A 81 36.02 -8.77 -5.84
CA GLU A 81 35.58 -10.06 -6.37
C GLU A 81 34.98 -10.96 -5.27
N THR A 82 35.60 -10.98 -4.08
CA THR A 82 35.10 -11.76 -2.94
C THR A 82 33.74 -11.26 -2.49
N ILE A 83 33.56 -9.93 -2.38
CA ILE A 83 32.27 -9.31 -2.02
C ILE A 83 31.22 -9.64 -3.09
N ALA A 84 31.55 -9.54 -4.38
CA ALA A 84 30.62 -9.89 -5.46
C ALA A 84 30.20 -11.36 -5.40
N SER A 85 31.14 -12.28 -5.15
CA SER A 85 30.87 -13.71 -4.98
C SER A 85 30.00 -14.00 -3.75
N GLN A 86 30.32 -13.39 -2.60
CA GLN A 86 29.54 -13.54 -1.37
C GLN A 86 28.12 -12.98 -1.54
N LYS A 87 27.97 -11.84 -2.21
CA LYS A 87 26.66 -11.26 -2.55
C LYS A 87 25.84 -12.20 -3.44
N GLY A 88 26.47 -12.84 -4.43
CA GLY A 88 25.83 -13.85 -5.27
C GLY A 88 25.37 -15.08 -4.49
N LYS A 89 26.22 -15.59 -3.58
CA LYS A 89 25.87 -16.70 -2.68
C LYS A 89 24.75 -16.34 -1.72
N LEU A 90 24.79 -15.14 -1.13
CA LEU A 90 23.74 -14.64 -0.25
C LEU A 90 22.40 -14.52 -0.99
N THR A 91 22.43 -13.99 -2.21
CA THR A 91 21.23 -13.87 -3.07
C THR A 91 20.65 -15.24 -3.41
N ALA A 92 21.51 -16.22 -3.72
CA ALA A 92 21.08 -17.59 -4.00
C ALA A 92 20.49 -18.27 -2.76
N LEU A 93 21.12 -18.08 -1.58
CA LEU A 93 20.63 -18.59 -0.31
C LEU A 93 19.27 -17.97 0.04
N GLN A 94 19.14 -16.64 -0.07
CA GLN A 94 17.89 -15.92 0.14
C GLN A 94 16.78 -16.45 -0.79
N LYS A 95 17.08 -16.65 -2.09
CA LYS A 95 16.13 -17.23 -3.04
C LYS A 95 15.68 -18.64 -2.65
N ALA A 96 16.60 -19.48 -2.17
CA ALA A 96 16.27 -20.83 -1.71
C ALA A 96 15.43 -20.80 -0.43
N THR A 97 15.77 -19.93 0.53
CA THR A 97 15.00 -19.72 1.77
C THR A 97 13.60 -19.21 1.47
N LEU A 98 13.46 -18.23 0.57
CA LEU A 98 12.18 -17.72 0.06
C LEU A 98 11.32 -18.83 -0.54
N ALA A 99 11.90 -19.66 -1.41
CA ALA A 99 11.18 -20.78 -2.01
C ALA A 99 10.71 -21.80 -0.96
N ALA A 100 11.55 -22.08 0.05
CA ALA A 100 11.21 -22.96 1.15
C ALA A 100 10.12 -22.37 2.07
N GLN A 101 10.20 -21.07 2.40
CA GLN A 101 9.20 -20.35 3.17
C GLN A 101 7.85 -20.29 2.44
N ALA A 102 7.85 -19.98 1.14
CA ALA A 102 6.63 -19.99 0.33
C ALA A 102 5.99 -21.38 0.24
N ALA A 103 6.81 -22.44 0.13
CA ALA A 103 6.32 -23.81 0.19
C ALA A 103 5.71 -24.16 1.55
N ALA A 104 6.35 -23.76 2.65
CA ALA A 104 5.85 -23.96 4.01
C ALA A 104 4.56 -23.16 4.25
N ALA A 105 4.48 -21.91 3.79
CA ALA A 105 3.28 -21.08 3.84
C ALA A 105 2.10 -21.73 3.11
N LYS A 106 2.34 -22.28 1.91
CA LYS A 106 1.33 -23.01 1.15
C LYS A 106 0.84 -24.26 1.89
N GLN A 107 1.74 -24.98 2.55
CA GLN A 107 1.39 -26.15 3.37
C GLN A 107 0.56 -25.74 4.60
N LEU A 108 0.95 -24.67 5.29
CA LEU A 108 0.23 -24.14 6.45
C LEU A 108 -1.18 -23.67 6.06
N ALA A 109 -1.31 -22.90 4.98
CA ALA A 109 -2.61 -22.45 4.47
C ALA A 109 -3.51 -23.63 4.09
N THR A 110 -2.96 -24.67 3.46
CA THR A 110 -3.70 -25.90 3.16
C THR A 110 -4.16 -26.63 4.43
N ALA A 111 -3.31 -26.68 5.46
CA ALA A 111 -3.65 -27.28 6.74
C ALA A 111 -4.75 -26.49 7.48
N GLN A 112 -4.66 -25.17 7.48
CA GLN A 112 -5.67 -24.27 8.05
C GLN A 112 -7.03 -24.43 7.35
N GLN A 113 -7.06 -24.56 6.02
CA GLN A 113 -8.31 -24.84 5.28
C GLN A 113 -8.93 -26.18 5.67
N LYS A 114 -8.12 -27.24 5.80
CA LYS A 114 -8.61 -28.54 6.25
C LYS A 114 -9.18 -28.48 7.67
N ALA A 115 -8.55 -27.71 8.55
CA ALA A 115 -9.05 -27.47 9.90
C ALA A 115 -10.40 -26.74 9.88
N ALA A 116 -10.51 -25.64 9.14
CA ALA A 116 -11.77 -24.88 9.02
C ALA A 116 -12.90 -25.72 8.40
N ALA A 117 -12.60 -26.54 7.38
CA ALA A 117 -13.56 -27.46 6.79
C ALA A 117 -14.02 -28.54 7.79
N ALA A 118 -13.08 -29.10 8.57
CA ALA A 118 -13.40 -30.07 9.62
C ALA A 118 -14.25 -29.47 10.74
N GLU A 119 -13.99 -28.23 11.14
CA GLU A 119 -14.79 -27.48 12.13
C GLU A 119 -16.22 -27.25 11.63
N SER A 120 -16.38 -26.84 10.37
CA SER A 120 -17.70 -26.68 9.73
C SER A 120 -18.47 -28.01 9.67
N GLN A 121 -17.79 -29.10 9.29
CA GLN A 121 -18.39 -30.44 9.33
C GLN A 121 -18.81 -30.85 10.74
N LEU A 122 -17.96 -30.60 11.75
CA LEU A 122 -18.27 -30.89 13.15
C LEU A 122 -19.49 -30.09 13.63
N ALA A 123 -19.59 -28.82 13.27
CA ALA A 123 -20.75 -27.99 13.56
C ALA A 123 -22.03 -28.56 12.91
N SER A 124 -21.93 -29.00 11.65
CA SER A 124 -23.06 -29.62 10.94
C SER A 124 -23.53 -30.92 11.59
N VAL A 125 -22.60 -31.77 12.04
CA VAL A 125 -22.89 -33.04 12.73
C VAL A 125 -23.50 -32.77 14.10
N LYS A 126 -23.00 -31.78 14.86
CA LYS A 126 -23.61 -31.36 16.14
C LYS A 126 -25.04 -30.86 15.96
N ALA A 127 -25.30 -30.09 14.90
CA ALA A 127 -26.64 -29.61 14.58
C ALA A 127 -27.58 -30.77 14.20
N GLN A 128 -27.12 -31.71 13.37
CA GLN A 128 -27.87 -32.91 13.00
C GLN A 128 -28.17 -33.80 14.22
N LEU A 129 -27.21 -33.97 15.12
CA LEU A 129 -27.39 -34.73 16.36
C LEU A 129 -28.45 -34.07 17.27
N SER A 130 -28.38 -32.75 17.42
CA SER A 130 -29.36 -31.98 18.21
C SER A 130 -30.77 -32.10 17.60
N ALA A 131 -30.88 -32.03 16.28
CA ALA A 131 -32.15 -32.23 15.56
C ALA A 131 -32.68 -33.67 15.68
N ALA A 132 -31.80 -34.68 15.67
CA ALA A 132 -32.17 -36.08 15.88
C ALA A 132 -32.63 -36.35 17.31
N GLN A 133 -31.99 -35.74 18.31
CA GLN A 133 -32.41 -35.80 19.72
C GLN A 133 -33.78 -35.13 19.94
N ALA A 134 -34.05 -34.02 19.24
CA ALA A 134 -35.36 -33.36 19.25
C ALA A 134 -36.45 -34.19 18.53
N LYS A 135 -36.11 -34.95 17.48
CA LYS A 135 -37.05 -35.88 16.82
C LYS A 135 -37.29 -37.15 17.62
N GLY A 136 -36.28 -37.66 18.32
CA GLY A 136 -36.39 -38.82 19.22
C GLY A 136 -37.35 -38.62 20.40
N THR A 137 -37.70 -37.37 20.72
CA THR A 137 -38.71 -37.01 21.72
C THR A 137 -40.13 -36.85 21.13
N SER A 138 -40.34 -37.09 19.83
CA SER A 138 -41.63 -36.90 19.14
C SER A 138 -42.16 -38.14 18.38
N GLY A 139 -41.68 -39.34 18.71
CA GLY A 139 -42.10 -40.58 18.07
C GLY A 139 -43.30 -41.26 18.72
N SER A 140 -44.53 -40.78 18.49
CA SER A 140 -45.74 -41.62 18.51
C SER A 140 -46.85 -40.97 17.70
N THR A 141 -46.99 -41.32 16.42
CA THR A 141 -48.23 -41.86 15.83
C THR A 141 -48.06 -42.17 14.34
N SER A 142 -48.74 -43.24 13.95
CA SER A 142 -48.75 -43.99 12.69
C SER A 142 -49.41 -43.29 11.50
N GLY A 143 -49.06 -43.71 10.27
CA GLY A 143 -49.96 -43.58 9.12
C GLY A 143 -49.34 -43.90 7.75
N SER A 144 -49.67 -45.07 7.22
CA SER A 144 -49.32 -45.64 5.90
C SER A 144 -49.99 -44.91 4.72
N THR A 145 -49.32 -44.81 3.55
CA THR A 145 -49.74 -45.38 2.24
C THR A 145 -48.88 -44.89 1.06
N ALA A 146 -48.99 -45.59 -0.07
CA ALA A 146 -47.95 -45.91 -1.04
C ALA A 146 -47.97 -45.12 -2.39
N ALA A 147 -46.80 -45.18 -3.06
CA ALA A 147 -46.50 -45.34 -4.50
C ALA A 147 -47.14 -44.42 -5.58
N GLY A 148 -46.26 -43.89 -6.44
CA GLY A 148 -46.61 -43.33 -7.75
C GLY A 148 -45.42 -42.66 -8.45
N ASN A 149 -44.61 -43.47 -9.16
CA ASN A 149 -43.54 -43.06 -10.07
C ASN A 149 -44.09 -42.17 -11.21
N HIS A 150 -43.34 -41.18 -11.70
CA HIS A 150 -43.23 -40.74 -13.11
C HIS A 150 -42.09 -39.72 -13.24
N GLY A 151 -41.02 -40.13 -13.91
CA GLY A 151 -39.87 -39.27 -14.22
C GLY A 151 -40.18 -38.30 -15.36
N SER A 152 -39.66 -37.09 -15.23
CA SER A 152 -39.45 -36.15 -16.33
C SER A 152 -38.06 -35.56 -16.15
N GLY A 153 -37.22 -35.73 -17.17
CA GLY A 153 -35.85 -35.29 -17.20
C GLY A 153 -35.76 -33.77 -17.11
N SER A 154 -35.17 -33.27 -16.03
CA SER A 154 -34.66 -31.91 -15.98
C SER A 154 -33.26 -31.90 -16.55
N SER A 155 -33.13 -31.35 -17.75
CA SER A 155 -31.85 -30.87 -18.28
C SER A 155 -31.24 -29.89 -17.29
N GLY A 156 -30.34 -30.39 -16.44
CA GLY A 156 -29.55 -29.59 -15.52
C GLY A 156 -28.60 -28.70 -16.30
N GLY A 157 -29.08 -27.53 -16.72
CA GLY A 157 -28.21 -26.40 -17.01
C GLY A 157 -27.40 -26.16 -15.75
N ASN A 158 -26.07 -26.28 -15.88
CA ASN A 158 -25.13 -26.06 -14.81
C ASN A 158 -25.16 -24.57 -14.43
N ALA A 159 -26.20 -24.14 -13.70
CA ALA A 159 -26.28 -22.80 -13.15
C ALA A 159 -25.12 -22.67 -12.16
N ALA A 160 -24.17 -21.77 -12.48
CA ALA A 160 -23.05 -21.50 -11.60
C ALA A 160 -23.59 -21.15 -10.20
N ALA A 161 -22.98 -21.72 -9.15
CA ALA A 161 -23.38 -21.46 -7.79
C ALA A 161 -23.42 -19.94 -7.52
N PRO A 162 -24.42 -19.43 -6.78
CA PRO A 162 -24.51 -18.00 -6.49
C PRO A 162 -23.27 -17.53 -5.73
N ILE A 163 -22.80 -16.33 -6.05
CA ILE A 163 -21.68 -15.69 -5.36
C ILE A 163 -22.14 -15.34 -3.94
N THR A 164 -21.38 -15.74 -2.93
CA THR A 164 -21.70 -15.48 -1.52
C THR A 164 -20.60 -14.68 -0.86
N ALA A 165 -20.96 -13.88 0.15
CA ALA A 165 -20.04 -13.17 1.02
C ALA A 165 -20.34 -13.49 2.49
N PRO A 166 -19.37 -13.33 3.41
CA PRO A 166 -19.63 -13.36 4.85
C PRO A 166 -20.67 -12.31 5.25
N ALA A 167 -21.32 -12.52 6.40
CA ALA A 167 -22.24 -11.52 6.93
C ALA A 167 -21.48 -10.24 7.29
N ARG A 168 -22.11 -9.07 7.12
CA ARG A 168 -21.51 -7.77 7.44
C ARG A 168 -20.93 -7.72 8.85
N ALA A 169 -21.59 -8.31 9.84
CA ALA A 169 -21.11 -8.34 11.22
C ALA A 169 -19.74 -9.03 11.37
N ASP A 170 -19.53 -10.13 10.63
CA ASP A 170 -18.26 -10.87 10.61
C ASP A 170 -17.17 -10.12 9.84
N LEU A 171 -17.55 -9.26 8.88
CA LEU A 171 -16.62 -8.36 8.22
C LEU A 171 -16.20 -7.24 9.16
N VAL A 172 -17.15 -6.58 9.83
CA VAL A 172 -16.88 -5.45 10.72
C VAL A 172 -15.98 -5.86 11.90
N ASN A 173 -16.21 -7.05 12.46
CA ASN A 173 -15.41 -7.60 13.57
C ASN A 173 -14.84 -8.96 13.16
N PRO A 174 -13.79 -8.98 12.32
CA PRO A 174 -13.27 -10.23 11.80
C PRO A 174 -12.52 -10.99 12.89
N ALA A 175 -12.72 -12.32 12.93
CA ALA A 175 -11.97 -13.18 13.83
C ALA A 175 -10.47 -13.26 13.49
N LYS A 176 -10.11 -12.89 12.26
CA LYS A 176 -8.76 -12.95 11.70
C LYS A 176 -8.42 -11.66 10.99
N ARG A 177 -7.14 -11.26 11.00
CA ARG A 177 -6.72 -10.02 10.34
C ARG A 177 -6.91 -10.10 8.82
N PHE A 178 -7.33 -8.99 8.23
CA PHE A 178 -7.33 -8.79 6.79
C PHE A 178 -5.89 -8.56 6.29
N TYR A 179 -5.57 -9.23 5.18
CA TYR A 179 -4.45 -8.91 4.33
C TYR A 179 -5.02 -8.45 2.99
N GLY A 180 -4.83 -7.18 2.67
CA GLY A 180 -5.31 -6.54 1.45
C GLY A 180 -4.19 -6.10 0.53
N MET A 181 -4.54 -5.86 -0.74
CA MET A 181 -3.63 -5.27 -1.71
C MET A 181 -4.36 -4.40 -2.74
N TYR A 182 -3.77 -3.25 -3.06
CA TYR A 182 -4.09 -2.47 -4.26
C TYR A 182 -3.10 -2.84 -5.36
N THR A 183 -3.60 -3.03 -6.58
CA THR A 183 -2.78 -3.07 -7.80
C THR A 183 -3.45 -2.19 -8.84
N GLU A 184 -2.70 -1.78 -9.86
CA GLU A 184 -3.15 -0.82 -10.87
C GLU A 184 -4.52 -1.14 -11.50
N GLN A 185 -4.84 -2.42 -11.67
CA GLN A 185 -6.03 -2.83 -12.41
C GLN A 185 -6.97 -3.75 -11.63
N ALA A 186 -6.62 -4.20 -10.41
CA ALA A 186 -7.54 -5.01 -9.61
C ALA A 186 -8.71 -4.13 -9.11
N PRO A 187 -9.94 -4.67 -9.00
CA PRO A 187 -10.39 -6.03 -9.35
C PRO A 187 -10.77 -6.23 -10.83
N PHE A 188 -10.51 -5.26 -11.70
CA PHE A 188 -10.86 -5.31 -13.13
C PHE A 188 -9.92 -6.19 -13.97
N ASN A 189 -8.70 -6.39 -13.50
CA ASN A 189 -7.72 -7.34 -14.00
C ASN A 189 -6.90 -7.89 -12.83
N TRP A 190 -6.80 -9.21 -12.75
CA TRP A 190 -6.14 -9.90 -11.64
C TRP A 190 -4.66 -10.23 -11.92
N ALA A 191 -4.12 -9.99 -13.12
CA ALA A 191 -2.80 -10.48 -13.52
C ALA A 191 -1.67 -10.05 -12.58
N THR A 192 -1.57 -8.76 -12.25
CA THR A 192 -0.56 -8.25 -11.31
C THR A 192 -0.83 -8.76 -9.90
N PHE A 193 -2.08 -8.76 -9.47
CA PHE A 193 -2.50 -9.21 -8.14
C PHE A 193 -2.15 -10.68 -7.89
N ASP A 194 -2.49 -11.56 -8.84
CA ASP A 194 -2.24 -12.99 -8.77
C ASP A 194 -0.73 -13.29 -8.95
N SER A 195 -0.02 -12.55 -9.80
CA SER A 195 1.44 -12.69 -9.95
C SER A 195 2.18 -12.36 -8.65
N THR A 196 1.82 -11.27 -7.97
CA THR A 196 2.39 -10.93 -6.66
C THR A 196 1.96 -11.94 -5.60
N SER A 197 0.68 -12.36 -5.57
CA SER A 197 0.20 -13.40 -4.65
C SER A 197 0.98 -14.71 -4.79
N ALA A 198 1.26 -15.15 -6.02
CA ALA A 198 2.03 -16.36 -6.30
C ALA A 198 3.48 -16.28 -5.78
N LYS A 199 4.09 -15.08 -5.81
CA LYS A 199 5.44 -14.85 -5.26
C LYS A 199 5.44 -14.84 -3.73
N VAL A 200 4.40 -14.29 -3.10
CA VAL A 200 4.22 -14.28 -1.64
C VAL A 200 3.85 -15.69 -1.13
N GLY A 201 3.15 -16.49 -1.94
CA GLY A 201 2.70 -17.84 -1.61
C GLY A 201 1.29 -17.92 -1.01
N VAL A 202 0.68 -16.76 -0.74
CA VAL A 202 -0.70 -16.61 -0.25
C VAL A 202 -1.37 -15.45 -0.98
N SER A 203 -2.70 -15.51 -1.13
CA SER A 203 -3.49 -14.47 -1.75
C SER A 203 -4.16 -13.59 -0.68
N PRO A 204 -4.16 -12.25 -0.86
CA PRO A 204 -4.90 -11.33 -0.02
C PRO A 204 -6.41 -11.63 -0.04
N ASN A 205 -7.07 -11.47 1.12
CA ASN A 205 -8.52 -11.63 1.31
C ASN A 205 -9.29 -10.31 1.25
N LEU A 206 -8.58 -9.21 0.95
CA LEU A 206 -9.15 -7.90 0.66
C LEU A 206 -8.50 -7.33 -0.61
N VAL A 207 -9.28 -6.61 -1.41
CA VAL A 207 -8.79 -5.96 -2.64
C VAL A 207 -9.22 -4.50 -2.64
N GLY A 208 -8.23 -3.62 -2.77
CA GLY A 208 -8.45 -2.19 -2.86
C GLY A 208 -8.60 -1.71 -4.30
N TYR A 209 -9.49 -0.75 -4.54
CA TYR A 209 -9.58 0.00 -5.80
C TYR A 209 -10.12 1.42 -5.58
N PHE A 210 -10.00 2.28 -6.59
CA PHE A 210 -10.47 3.67 -6.57
C PHE A 210 -11.66 3.86 -7.50
N SER A 211 -12.55 4.79 -7.17
CA SER A 211 -13.66 5.23 -8.01
C SER A 211 -13.97 6.71 -7.77
N GLY A 212 -14.34 7.42 -8.83
CA GLY A 212 -14.73 8.83 -8.80
C GLY A 212 -16.24 9.02 -8.85
N TRP A 213 -16.72 10.23 -8.58
CA TRP A 213 -18.15 10.58 -8.62
C TRP A 213 -18.68 10.85 -10.04
N ASP A 214 -17.81 10.80 -11.05
CA ASP A 214 -18.16 10.78 -12.47
C ASP A 214 -18.51 9.36 -12.98
N GLU A 215 -18.29 8.32 -12.16
CA GLU A 215 -18.62 6.92 -12.48
C GLU A 215 -19.93 6.48 -11.79
N THR A 216 -20.73 5.67 -12.49
CA THR A 216 -21.81 4.89 -11.87
C THR A 216 -21.26 3.71 -11.05
N PHE A 217 -22.03 3.17 -10.11
CA PHE A 217 -21.58 2.03 -9.29
C PHE A 217 -21.14 0.83 -10.15
N ARG A 218 -19.92 0.35 -9.89
CA ARG A 218 -19.30 -0.75 -10.64
C ARG A 218 -19.56 -2.09 -9.94
N ALA A 219 -20.78 -2.61 -10.08
CA ALA A 219 -21.18 -3.90 -9.50
C ALA A 219 -20.25 -5.08 -9.89
N ASN A 220 -19.61 -4.99 -11.06
CA ASN A 220 -18.61 -5.97 -11.51
C ASN A 220 -17.34 -5.99 -10.63
N ALA A 221 -16.94 -4.87 -10.02
CA ALA A 221 -15.82 -4.82 -9.08
C ALA A 221 -16.12 -5.68 -7.85
N VAL A 222 -17.32 -5.51 -7.29
CA VAL A 222 -17.77 -6.21 -6.08
C VAL A 222 -17.99 -7.70 -6.35
N THR A 223 -18.76 -8.03 -7.41
CA THR A 223 -19.04 -9.43 -7.75
C THR A 223 -17.78 -10.22 -8.09
N ARG A 224 -16.84 -9.64 -8.86
CA ARG A 224 -15.57 -10.32 -9.18
C ARG A 224 -14.66 -10.48 -7.96
N SER A 225 -14.70 -9.57 -7.01
CA SER A 225 -13.93 -9.68 -5.77
C SER A 225 -14.45 -10.84 -4.93
N TRP A 226 -15.76 -10.92 -4.73
CA TRP A 226 -16.38 -12.03 -3.98
C TRP A 226 -16.34 -13.37 -4.70
N GLN A 227 -16.32 -13.41 -6.03
CA GLN A 227 -16.01 -14.63 -6.79
C GLN A 227 -14.64 -15.22 -6.43
N GLN A 228 -13.70 -14.37 -6.02
CA GLN A 228 -12.36 -14.77 -5.54
C GLN A 228 -12.29 -14.86 -4.01
N GLY A 229 -13.42 -14.72 -3.29
CA GLY A 229 -13.49 -14.75 -1.83
C GLY A 229 -12.83 -13.55 -1.15
N ARG A 230 -12.78 -12.38 -1.81
CA ARG A 230 -12.09 -11.18 -1.33
C ARG A 230 -13.09 -10.05 -1.04
N MET A 231 -12.93 -9.40 0.11
CA MET A 231 -13.67 -8.18 0.46
C MET A 231 -13.20 -7.01 -0.42
N PRO A 232 -14.06 -6.41 -1.26
CA PRO A 232 -13.70 -5.19 -1.98
C PRO A 232 -13.70 -3.98 -1.03
N MET A 233 -12.63 -3.18 -1.06
CA MET A 233 -12.56 -1.88 -0.39
C MET A 233 -12.39 -0.80 -1.46
N MET A 234 -13.43 -0.01 -1.65
CA MET A 234 -13.46 1.10 -2.60
C MET A 234 -13.03 2.38 -1.90
N THR A 235 -11.96 3.00 -2.38
CA THR A 235 -11.69 4.41 -2.11
C THR A 235 -12.57 5.22 -3.04
N TRP A 236 -13.52 5.94 -2.47
CA TRP A 236 -14.52 6.68 -3.24
C TRP A 236 -14.26 8.16 -3.07
N GLU A 237 -13.92 8.82 -4.17
CA GLU A 237 -13.42 10.20 -4.16
C GLU A 237 -14.47 11.12 -4.77
N SER A 238 -14.87 12.17 -4.06
CA SER A 238 -15.79 13.20 -4.55
C SER A 238 -15.12 14.11 -5.59
N ARG A 239 -14.75 13.55 -6.74
CA ARG A 239 -14.13 14.21 -7.91
C ARG A 239 -14.14 13.23 -9.10
N PRO A 240 -13.72 13.66 -10.31
CA PRO A 240 -13.53 12.73 -11.44
C PRO A 240 -12.43 11.70 -11.17
N ILE A 241 -12.60 10.47 -11.63
CA ILE A 241 -11.62 9.38 -11.41
C ILE A 241 -10.27 9.62 -12.11
N ASP A 242 -10.24 10.44 -13.16
CA ASP A 242 -9.02 10.80 -13.89
C ASP A 242 -8.30 12.03 -13.32
N ALA A 243 -8.83 12.63 -12.24
CA ALA A 243 -8.20 13.73 -11.54
C ALA A 243 -6.81 13.33 -11.02
N GLY A 244 -5.86 14.26 -11.13
CA GLY A 244 -4.50 14.04 -10.67
C GLY A 244 -4.41 13.81 -9.16
N ASN A 245 -3.41 13.06 -8.73
CA ASN A 245 -3.01 13.09 -7.32
C ASN A 245 -2.59 14.50 -6.92
N ASP A 246 -2.78 14.86 -5.65
CA ASP A 246 -2.41 16.17 -5.10
C ASP A 246 -3.07 17.37 -5.82
N THR A 247 -4.23 17.16 -6.45
CA THR A 247 -5.03 18.19 -7.11
C THR A 247 -6.17 18.62 -6.19
N VAL A 248 -6.18 19.90 -5.82
CA VAL A 248 -7.14 20.47 -4.86
C VAL A 248 -8.22 21.33 -5.51
N ASP A 249 -8.03 21.84 -6.72
CA ASP A 249 -8.98 22.76 -7.39
C ASP A 249 -10.08 21.98 -8.11
N GLU A 250 -11.15 21.64 -7.38
CA GLU A 250 -12.32 20.91 -7.89
C GLU A 250 -13.63 21.50 -7.32
N PRO A 251 -13.92 22.79 -7.55
CA PRO A 251 -15.00 23.51 -6.87
C PRO A 251 -16.40 22.94 -7.16
N ALA A 252 -16.58 22.24 -8.28
CA ALA A 252 -17.83 21.55 -8.61
C ALA A 252 -18.19 20.48 -7.56
N TYR A 253 -17.19 19.82 -6.99
CA TYR A 253 -17.32 18.77 -5.99
C TYR A 253 -17.00 19.26 -4.56
N SER A 254 -17.08 20.57 -4.32
CA SER A 254 -16.86 21.13 -2.98
C SER A 254 -17.84 20.56 -1.94
N LEU A 255 -17.39 20.46 -0.69
CA LEU A 255 -18.22 19.93 0.40
C LEU A 255 -19.55 20.70 0.55
N PRO A 256 -19.61 22.06 0.45
CA PRO A 256 -20.86 22.78 0.49
C PRO A 256 -21.86 22.41 -0.61
N ASN A 257 -21.40 22.08 -1.82
CA ASN A 257 -22.29 21.63 -2.90
C ASN A 257 -22.87 20.24 -2.59
N ILE A 258 -22.05 19.34 -2.04
CA ILE A 258 -22.48 18.00 -1.63
C ILE A 258 -23.50 18.10 -0.50
N ILE A 259 -23.21 18.88 0.55
CA ILE A 259 -24.10 19.09 1.71
C ILE A 259 -25.42 19.75 1.30
N ARG A 260 -25.42 20.62 0.29
CA ARG A 260 -26.62 21.25 -0.25
C ARG A 260 -27.55 20.26 -0.95
N GLY A 261 -27.02 19.11 -1.37
CA GLY A 261 -27.77 18.04 -2.01
C GLY A 261 -27.62 17.97 -3.54
N ASP A 262 -26.65 18.68 -4.11
CA ASP A 262 -26.45 18.74 -5.56
C ASP A 262 -26.13 17.36 -6.18
N PHE A 263 -25.63 16.43 -5.37
CA PHE A 263 -25.27 15.07 -5.76
C PHE A 263 -26.26 14.01 -5.26
N ASP A 264 -27.36 14.38 -4.60
CA ASP A 264 -28.24 13.42 -3.92
C ASP A 264 -28.84 12.41 -4.89
N ALA A 265 -29.26 12.85 -6.08
CA ALA A 265 -29.80 11.95 -7.10
C ALA A 265 -28.78 10.87 -7.50
N TYR A 266 -27.51 11.24 -7.63
CA TYR A 266 -26.41 10.30 -7.90
C TYR A 266 -26.22 9.35 -6.71
N LEU A 267 -26.17 9.86 -5.48
CA LEU A 267 -25.95 9.07 -4.27
C LEU A 267 -27.09 8.07 -4.01
N HIS A 268 -28.35 8.48 -4.20
CA HIS A 268 -29.50 7.59 -4.11
C HIS A 268 -29.44 6.46 -5.14
N GLN A 269 -29.07 6.78 -6.40
CA GLN A 269 -28.92 5.74 -7.42
C GLN A 269 -27.77 4.79 -7.10
N TYR A 270 -26.63 5.32 -6.65
CA TYR A 270 -25.46 4.53 -6.26
C TYR A 270 -25.78 3.56 -5.12
N ALA A 271 -26.49 4.02 -4.09
CA ALA A 271 -26.94 3.20 -2.97
C ALA A 271 -27.93 2.10 -3.41
N LYS A 272 -28.87 2.41 -4.31
CA LYS A 272 -29.78 1.40 -4.90
C LYS A 272 -29.03 0.33 -5.68
N ASP A 273 -28.00 0.70 -6.43
CA ASP A 273 -27.21 -0.24 -7.22
C ASP A 273 -26.37 -1.17 -6.31
N ILE A 274 -25.91 -0.69 -5.16
CA ILE A 274 -25.29 -1.52 -4.11
C ILE A 274 -26.30 -2.53 -3.57
N VAL A 275 -27.51 -2.09 -3.21
CA VAL A 275 -28.58 -2.97 -2.72
C VAL A 275 -28.96 -4.02 -3.77
N ALA A 276 -29.07 -3.63 -5.04
CA ALA A 276 -29.35 -4.53 -6.15
C ALA A 276 -28.24 -5.57 -6.37
N THR A 277 -26.98 -5.20 -6.09
CA THR A 277 -25.84 -6.12 -6.16
C THR A 277 -25.85 -7.13 -5.02
N GLY A 278 -26.37 -6.76 -3.85
CA GLY A 278 -26.62 -7.68 -2.73
C GLY A 278 -25.36 -8.28 -2.08
N LEU A 279 -24.20 -7.68 -2.32
CA LEU A 279 -22.91 -8.13 -1.79
C LEU A 279 -22.21 -6.98 -1.06
N PRO A 280 -21.56 -7.24 0.09
CA PRO A 280 -20.96 -6.20 0.90
C PRO A 280 -19.68 -5.61 0.28
N LEU A 281 -19.37 -4.37 0.65
CA LEU A 281 -18.12 -3.69 0.31
C LEU A 281 -17.70 -2.71 1.40
N GLY A 282 -16.41 -2.42 1.48
CA GLY A 282 -15.88 -1.29 2.25
C GLY A 282 -15.93 -0.02 1.40
N ILE A 283 -16.44 1.08 1.96
CA ILE A 283 -16.36 2.40 1.34
C ILE A 283 -15.46 3.29 2.19
N ARG A 284 -14.33 3.67 1.62
CA ARG A 284 -13.37 4.63 2.16
C ARG A 284 -13.58 5.97 1.45
N LEU A 285 -14.64 6.67 1.87
CA LEU A 285 -15.08 7.94 1.31
C LEU A 285 -14.09 9.06 1.67
N ASP A 286 -13.65 9.83 0.68
CA ASP A 286 -12.90 11.08 0.86
C ASP A 286 -11.79 10.97 1.93
N HIS A 287 -10.93 9.99 1.70
CA HIS A 287 -9.81 9.61 2.54
C HIS A 287 -8.77 10.72 2.73
N GLU A 288 -7.92 10.60 3.75
CA GLU A 288 -6.82 11.53 4.04
C GLU A 288 -7.24 13.00 4.17
N MET A 289 -8.48 13.22 4.61
CA MET A 289 -9.11 14.52 4.79
C MET A 289 -8.36 15.46 5.74
N ASN A 290 -7.50 14.93 6.60
CA ASN A 290 -6.63 15.71 7.49
C ASN A 290 -5.36 16.26 6.79
N GLY A 291 -5.12 15.90 5.54
CA GLY A 291 -4.10 16.44 4.65
C GLY A 291 -4.45 17.83 4.09
N ILE A 292 -3.79 18.19 2.98
CA ILE A 292 -4.01 19.44 2.24
C ILE A 292 -4.01 19.24 0.71
N TRP A 293 -3.99 18.00 0.25
CA TRP A 293 -3.70 17.64 -1.14
C TRP A 293 -4.93 17.18 -1.92
N TYR A 294 -6.09 17.07 -1.26
CA TYR A 294 -7.34 16.65 -1.87
C TYR A 294 -8.43 17.72 -1.76
N PRO A 295 -9.39 17.75 -2.69
CA PRO A 295 -10.38 18.83 -2.78
C PRO A 295 -11.42 18.81 -1.66
N TRP A 296 -11.52 17.71 -0.91
CA TRP A 296 -12.35 17.54 0.28
C TRP A 296 -11.61 17.87 1.59
N ALA A 297 -10.34 18.28 1.55
CA ALA A 297 -9.70 18.89 2.71
C ALA A 297 -10.35 20.26 2.99
N GLU A 298 -10.54 20.62 4.26
CA GLU A 298 -11.26 21.86 4.60
C GLU A 298 -10.39 23.11 4.40
N THR A 299 -9.08 23.01 4.70
CA THR A 299 -8.15 24.15 4.60
C THR A 299 -6.80 23.75 4.01
N ASP A 300 -6.08 24.73 3.47
CA ASP A 300 -4.72 24.60 2.89
C ASP A 300 -3.59 24.51 3.95
N GLY A 301 -3.95 24.45 5.24
CA GLY A 301 -3.01 24.48 6.35
C GLY A 301 -2.48 25.87 6.70
N GLN A 302 -2.77 26.91 5.91
CA GLN A 302 -2.58 28.32 6.26
C GLN A 302 -3.88 28.97 6.77
N GLY A 303 -4.95 28.18 6.84
CA GLY A 303 -6.27 28.59 7.31
C GLY A 303 -7.16 29.15 6.20
N ASN A 304 -6.72 29.10 4.93
CA ASN A 304 -7.59 29.44 3.82
C ASN A 304 -8.43 28.23 3.43
N SER A 305 -9.67 28.51 3.04
CA SER A 305 -10.61 27.50 2.55
C SER A 305 -10.12 26.90 1.21
N ILE A 306 -10.18 25.57 1.09
CA ILE A 306 -10.06 24.87 -0.19
C ILE A 306 -11.46 24.74 -0.79
N ASN A 307 -11.66 25.15 -2.05
CA ASN A 307 -12.94 25.05 -2.78
C ASN A 307 -14.18 25.67 -2.09
N GLY A 308 -14.01 26.55 -1.09
CA GLY A 308 -15.12 27.08 -0.30
C GLY A 308 -15.54 26.18 0.88
N ASN A 309 -14.83 25.07 1.12
CA ASN A 309 -15.01 24.21 2.28
C ASN A 309 -14.76 24.98 3.59
N SER A 310 -15.56 24.71 4.61
CA SER A 310 -15.44 25.30 5.93
C SER A 310 -15.19 24.24 7.01
N ALA A 311 -14.70 24.68 8.16
CA ALA A 311 -14.50 23.81 9.31
C ALA A 311 -15.78 23.03 9.69
N GLY A 312 -15.70 21.71 9.75
CA GLY A 312 -16.79 20.80 10.05
C GLY A 312 -17.69 20.43 8.85
N ASP A 313 -17.41 20.96 7.65
CA ASP A 313 -18.13 20.52 6.45
C ASP A 313 -17.80 19.09 6.08
N TYR A 314 -16.58 18.60 6.36
CA TYR A 314 -16.23 17.20 6.11
C TYR A 314 -17.15 16.25 6.87
N VAL A 315 -17.40 16.52 8.15
CA VAL A 315 -18.30 15.72 8.99
C VAL A 315 -19.75 15.81 8.49
N LYS A 316 -20.21 17.00 8.09
CA LYS A 316 -21.57 17.17 7.55
C LYS A 316 -21.74 16.39 6.25
N MET A 317 -20.77 16.48 5.34
CA MET A 317 -20.76 15.75 4.07
C MET A 317 -20.78 14.24 4.31
N TRP A 318 -19.90 13.73 5.18
CA TRP A 318 -19.85 12.29 5.50
C TRP A 318 -21.21 11.79 5.99
N ARG A 319 -21.80 12.49 6.97
CA ARG A 319 -23.09 12.10 7.55
C ARG A 319 -24.21 12.16 6.51
N HIS A 320 -24.21 13.18 5.65
CA HIS A 320 -25.18 13.34 4.57
C HIS A 320 -25.16 12.15 3.59
N VAL A 321 -23.97 11.77 3.11
CA VAL A 321 -23.81 10.61 2.21
C VAL A 321 -24.24 9.30 2.91
N HIS A 322 -23.80 9.10 4.16
CA HIS A 322 -24.20 7.93 4.95
C HIS A 322 -25.71 7.86 5.16
N ASP A 323 -26.38 8.97 5.46
CA ASP A 323 -27.81 9.01 5.72
C ASP A 323 -28.63 8.74 4.45
N ILE A 324 -28.16 9.14 3.27
CA ILE A 324 -28.76 8.75 1.99
C ILE A 324 -28.64 7.23 1.79
N PHE A 325 -27.48 6.65 2.06
CA PHE A 325 -27.27 5.21 1.95
C PHE A 325 -28.11 4.43 2.96
N GLN A 326 -28.33 4.99 4.16
CA GLN A 326 -29.23 4.43 5.16
C GLN A 326 -30.68 4.41 4.68
N GLN A 327 -31.14 5.48 4.03
CA GLN A 327 -32.51 5.59 3.51
C GLN A 327 -32.79 4.53 2.43
N GLU A 328 -31.81 4.21 1.60
CA GLU A 328 -31.93 3.18 0.56
C GLU A 328 -31.65 1.76 1.09
N GLY A 329 -31.23 1.62 2.35
CA GLY A 329 -30.90 0.32 2.97
C GLY A 329 -29.52 -0.23 2.61
N ALA A 330 -28.68 0.55 1.91
CA ALA A 330 -27.33 0.16 1.49
C ALA A 330 -26.37 -0.04 2.67
N ASN A 331 -26.61 0.60 3.81
CA ASN A 331 -25.80 0.43 5.02
C ASN A 331 -25.75 -1.02 5.55
N ASN A 332 -26.71 -1.87 5.19
CA ASN A 332 -26.67 -3.30 5.50
C ASN A 332 -25.58 -4.07 4.72
N LEU A 333 -25.04 -3.46 3.67
CA LEU A 333 -23.99 -4.01 2.79
C LEU A 333 -22.69 -3.21 2.87
N VAL A 334 -22.75 -1.93 3.27
CA VAL A 334 -21.58 -1.07 3.34
C VAL A 334 -20.90 -1.15 4.70
N VAL A 335 -19.59 -1.34 4.69
CA VAL A 335 -18.68 -1.09 5.81
C VAL A 335 -18.06 0.30 5.60
N TRP A 336 -18.39 1.26 6.47
CA TRP A 336 -17.92 2.63 6.37
C TRP A 336 -16.53 2.80 7.00
N VAL A 337 -15.55 3.22 6.18
CA VAL A 337 -14.13 3.28 6.54
C VAL A 337 -13.64 4.74 6.59
N TRP A 338 -13.65 5.36 7.78
CA TRP A 338 -13.15 6.73 7.96
C TRP A 338 -11.63 6.71 8.10
N ALA A 339 -10.90 7.18 7.07
CA ALA A 339 -9.47 6.91 6.93
C ALA A 339 -8.59 8.17 6.79
N PRO A 340 -8.10 8.77 7.89
CA PRO A 340 -7.10 9.84 7.82
C PRO A 340 -5.72 9.36 7.32
N ASN A 341 -4.86 10.32 6.98
CA ASN A 341 -3.42 10.15 6.80
C ASN A 341 -2.70 10.17 8.17
N ILE A 342 -1.53 9.53 8.24
CA ILE A 342 -0.63 9.66 9.41
C ILE A 342 -0.30 11.13 9.75
N VAL A 343 -0.14 11.43 11.04
CA VAL A 343 -0.01 12.82 11.53
C VAL A 343 1.42 13.38 11.46
N ASN A 344 2.41 12.55 11.12
CA ASN A 344 3.83 12.91 11.23
C ASN A 344 4.26 14.05 10.28
N ASN A 345 3.67 14.14 9.07
CA ASN A 345 4.04 15.12 8.06
C ASN A 345 2.86 15.99 7.58
N LEU A 346 2.01 16.40 8.50
CA LEU A 346 0.94 17.37 8.25
C LEU A 346 1.39 18.81 8.55
N PRO A 347 0.70 19.84 7.99
CA PRO A 347 0.87 21.22 8.40
C PRO A 347 0.71 21.41 9.91
N ALA A 348 1.38 22.40 10.49
CA ALA A 348 1.35 22.63 11.94
C ALA A 348 -0.09 22.85 12.47
N SER A 349 -0.92 23.58 11.73
CA SER A 349 -2.33 23.82 12.02
C SER A 349 -3.17 22.55 12.05
N HIS A 350 -2.81 21.50 11.28
CA HIS A 350 -3.53 20.23 11.23
C HIS A 350 -3.03 19.22 12.28
N LYS A 351 -2.00 19.58 13.06
CA LYS A 351 -1.44 18.75 14.14
C LYS A 351 -1.84 19.24 15.54
N VAL A 352 -2.63 20.31 15.62
CA VAL A 352 -3.09 20.85 16.91
C VAL A 352 -4.07 19.87 17.58
N PRO A 353 -4.12 19.83 18.94
CA PRO A 353 -5.12 19.06 19.65
C PRO A 353 -6.54 19.41 19.18
N GLY A 354 -7.41 18.41 19.01
CA GLY A 354 -8.78 18.58 18.52
C GLY A 354 -8.96 18.59 16.99
N TYR A 355 -7.89 18.78 16.19
CA TYR A 355 -8.07 18.88 14.73
C TYR A 355 -8.56 17.57 14.10
N LEU A 356 -7.85 16.46 14.33
CA LEU A 356 -8.26 15.17 13.77
C LEU A 356 -9.63 14.74 14.31
N GLU A 357 -9.90 15.04 15.59
CA GLU A 357 -11.19 14.76 16.22
C GLU A 357 -12.34 15.54 15.59
N SER A 358 -12.09 16.77 15.15
CA SER A 358 -13.11 17.60 14.48
C SER A 358 -13.55 17.05 13.13
N LEU A 359 -12.76 16.15 12.53
CA LEU A 359 -13.04 15.48 11.26
C LEU A 359 -13.73 14.13 11.45
N TYR A 360 -13.91 13.66 12.70
CA TYR A 360 -14.53 12.37 12.99
C TYR A 360 -16.07 12.47 12.99
N PRO A 361 -16.78 11.72 12.13
CA PRO A 361 -18.24 11.85 12.02
C PRO A 361 -19.01 11.17 13.16
N GLY A 362 -18.32 10.41 14.02
CA GLY A 362 -18.88 9.73 15.19
C GLY A 362 -19.13 8.24 14.96
N ASP A 363 -19.13 7.46 16.04
CA ASP A 363 -19.23 5.99 16.02
C ASP A 363 -20.48 5.43 15.30
N GLY A 364 -21.56 6.22 15.19
CA GLY A 364 -22.78 5.83 14.48
C GLY A 364 -22.66 5.86 12.94
N TYR A 365 -21.58 6.46 12.43
CA TYR A 365 -21.34 6.69 11.00
C TYR A 365 -20.09 5.96 10.48
N VAL A 366 -19.43 5.18 11.33
CA VAL A 366 -18.14 4.53 11.06
C VAL A 366 -18.16 3.09 11.58
N ASP A 367 -17.75 2.17 10.73
CA ASP A 367 -17.53 0.78 11.10
C ASP A 367 -16.05 0.50 11.36
N TRP A 368 -15.17 1.02 10.49
CA TRP A 368 -13.72 0.91 10.62
C TRP A 368 -13.06 2.29 10.65
N VAL A 369 -12.09 2.45 11.54
CA VAL A 369 -11.15 3.57 11.46
C VAL A 369 -10.01 3.15 10.54
N GLY A 370 -9.95 3.77 9.36
CA GLY A 370 -8.85 3.61 8.44
C GLY A 370 -7.61 4.39 8.86
N LEU A 371 -6.46 4.06 8.27
CA LEU A 371 -5.25 4.90 8.34
C LEU A 371 -4.40 4.67 7.09
N SER A 372 -4.10 5.75 6.37
CA SER A 372 -3.08 5.75 5.31
C SER A 372 -1.72 6.10 5.89
N GLY A 373 -0.69 5.30 5.61
CA GLY A 373 0.66 5.58 6.07
C GLY A 373 1.75 4.89 5.26
N TYR A 374 2.79 5.65 4.90
CA TYR A 374 3.85 5.19 4.02
C TYR A 374 5.23 5.53 4.58
N LEU A 375 6.19 4.63 4.43
CA LEU A 375 7.61 4.96 4.56
C LEU A 375 8.09 5.65 3.27
N ARG A 376 8.02 6.98 3.21
CA ARG A 376 8.33 7.76 2.01
C ARG A 376 9.51 8.72 2.18
N PRO A 377 10.38 8.87 1.16
CA PRO A 377 11.37 9.93 1.09
C PRO A 377 10.70 11.31 0.85
N PRO A 378 11.40 12.43 1.12
CA PRO A 378 12.77 12.48 1.64
C PRO A 378 12.85 12.07 3.11
N TYR A 379 13.92 11.36 3.48
CA TYR A 379 14.17 10.98 4.87
C TYR A 379 15.01 12.05 5.57
N LYS A 380 14.66 12.36 6.82
CA LYS A 380 15.44 13.29 7.67
C LYS A 380 16.47 12.48 8.46
N ALA A 381 17.51 13.16 8.95
CA ALA A 381 18.62 12.50 9.66
C ALA A 381 18.18 11.76 10.94
N ASP A 382 17.05 12.17 11.52
CA ASP A 382 16.42 11.62 12.71
C ASP A 382 15.25 10.68 12.41
N ASN A 383 14.99 10.34 11.14
CA ASN A 383 13.99 9.33 10.80
C ASN A 383 14.39 7.98 11.39
N ASP A 384 13.45 7.36 12.11
CA ASP A 384 13.50 5.94 12.41
C ASP A 384 12.66 5.17 11.37
N PHE A 385 13.18 4.05 10.89
CA PHE A 385 12.57 3.23 9.84
C PHE A 385 11.73 2.11 10.45
N SER A 386 10.93 2.45 11.46
CA SER A 386 10.10 1.53 12.23
C SER A 386 8.60 1.79 12.01
N PHE A 387 7.80 0.79 12.38
CA PHE A 387 6.35 0.93 12.51
C PHE A 387 6.00 2.07 13.47
N ASP A 388 6.64 2.10 14.63
CA ASP A 388 6.28 3.03 15.70
C ASP A 388 6.51 4.48 15.25
N TYR A 389 7.61 4.76 14.53
CA TYR A 389 7.84 6.08 13.96
C TYR A 389 6.77 6.50 12.94
N THR A 390 6.26 5.54 12.16
CA THR A 390 5.27 5.81 11.11
C THR A 390 3.87 5.96 11.67
N PHE A 391 3.46 5.05 12.56
CA PHE A 391 2.06 4.87 12.93
C PHE A 391 1.74 5.23 14.38
N LYS A 392 2.66 5.09 15.34
CA LYS A 392 2.31 5.14 16.77
C LYS A 392 1.58 6.42 17.17
N ALA A 393 2.11 7.58 16.78
CA ALA A 393 1.49 8.87 17.11
C ALA A 393 0.07 8.99 16.54
N SER A 394 -0.15 8.45 15.33
CA SER A 394 -1.47 8.44 14.69
C SER A 394 -2.41 7.46 15.40
N LEU A 395 -1.95 6.25 15.71
CA LEU A 395 -2.73 5.24 16.43
C LEU A 395 -3.14 5.69 17.83
N ASP A 396 -2.22 6.29 18.59
CA ASP A 396 -2.51 6.87 19.91
C ASP A 396 -3.62 7.93 19.80
N LYS A 397 -3.58 8.76 18.75
CA LYS A 397 -4.60 9.77 18.48
C LYS A 397 -5.94 9.14 18.12
N LEU A 398 -5.96 8.15 17.22
CA LEU A 398 -7.19 7.44 16.82
C LEU A 398 -7.87 6.76 18.02
N ARG A 399 -7.08 6.09 18.87
CA ARG A 399 -7.56 5.43 20.09
C ARG A 399 -8.09 6.40 21.15
N SER A 400 -7.71 7.67 21.09
CA SER A 400 -8.29 8.73 21.93
C SER A 400 -9.65 9.22 21.42
N ILE A 401 -10.00 8.95 20.16
CA ILE A 401 -11.23 9.39 19.51
C ILE A 401 -12.33 8.33 19.66
N THR A 402 -11.97 7.06 19.45
CA THR A 402 -12.93 5.96 19.35
C THR A 402 -12.26 4.61 19.67
N SER A 403 -13.09 3.59 19.90
CA SER A 403 -12.67 2.20 20.10
C SER A 403 -13.03 1.29 18.92
N LYS A 404 -13.45 1.87 17.79
CA LYS A 404 -13.75 1.11 16.56
C LYS A 404 -12.50 0.38 16.05
N PRO A 405 -12.66 -0.79 15.42
CA PRO A 405 -11.55 -1.52 14.80
C PRO A 405 -10.75 -0.67 13.81
N ILE A 406 -9.42 -0.84 13.82
CA ILE A 406 -8.50 -0.08 12.98
C ILE A 406 -8.10 -0.91 11.75
N MET A 407 -8.27 -0.35 10.56
CA MET A 407 -7.77 -0.90 9.32
C MET A 407 -6.63 -0.01 8.81
N LEU A 408 -5.42 -0.55 8.62
CA LEU A 408 -4.37 0.21 7.95
C LEU A 408 -4.68 0.21 6.44
N ALA A 409 -5.57 1.13 6.07
CA ALA A 409 -6.31 1.11 4.81
C ALA A 409 -5.42 1.29 3.58
N GLU A 410 -4.27 1.96 3.73
CA GLU A 410 -3.23 2.04 2.71
C GLU A 410 -1.85 2.08 3.33
N VAL A 411 -1.01 1.11 2.95
CA VAL A 411 0.34 0.96 3.50
C VAL A 411 1.35 0.73 2.37
N GLY A 412 2.53 1.34 2.47
CA GLY A 412 3.65 1.03 1.57
C GLY A 412 5.00 1.49 2.13
N ALA A 413 6.08 0.84 1.70
CA ALA A 413 7.45 1.22 2.08
C ALA A 413 8.41 1.29 0.86
N SER A 414 9.24 2.34 0.80
CA SER A 414 9.94 2.73 -0.43
C SER A 414 11.29 2.05 -0.46
N GLU A 415 11.72 1.62 -1.64
CA GLU A 415 13.07 1.10 -1.85
C GLU A 415 14.16 2.18 -1.76
N THR A 416 13.79 3.47 -1.74
CA THR A 416 14.75 4.57 -1.57
C THR A 416 15.60 4.34 -0.32
N GLU A 417 16.93 4.43 -0.49
CA GLU A 417 17.94 4.21 0.57
C GLU A 417 17.93 2.82 1.24
N GLY A 418 17.08 1.89 0.76
CA GLY A 418 17.13 0.48 1.12
C GLY A 418 16.52 0.10 2.47
N HIS A 419 15.72 0.98 3.08
CA HIS A 419 15.12 0.79 4.41
C HIS A 419 13.88 -0.11 4.43
N LYS A 420 13.29 -0.40 3.27
CA LYS A 420 12.04 -1.14 3.12
C LYS A 420 11.99 -2.47 3.88
N ALA A 421 13.00 -3.32 3.71
CA ALA A 421 13.02 -4.64 4.33
C ALA A 421 13.04 -4.56 5.88
N THR A 422 13.84 -3.65 6.45
CA THR A 422 13.87 -3.40 7.91
C THR A 422 12.54 -2.89 8.42
N TRP A 423 11.93 -1.94 7.69
CA TRP A 423 10.64 -1.39 8.06
C TRP A 423 9.53 -2.44 7.99
N ILE A 424 9.52 -3.31 6.97
CA ILE A 424 8.56 -4.42 6.85
C ILE A 424 8.69 -5.36 8.05
N THR A 425 9.91 -5.71 8.46
CA THR A 425 10.12 -6.53 9.66
C THR A 425 9.51 -5.86 10.89
N SER A 426 9.82 -4.58 11.12
CA SER A 426 9.25 -3.80 12.23
C SER A 426 7.72 -3.69 12.17
N PHE A 427 7.15 -3.60 10.97
CA PHE A 427 5.70 -3.56 10.74
C PHE A 427 5.01 -4.80 11.26
N PHE A 428 5.45 -5.99 10.86
CA PHE A 428 4.85 -7.24 11.34
C PHE A 428 5.14 -7.51 12.82
N GLU A 429 6.36 -7.19 13.31
CA GLU A 429 6.67 -7.28 14.74
C GLU A 429 5.75 -6.39 15.59
N ALA A 430 5.34 -5.22 15.09
CA ALA A 430 4.41 -4.35 15.78
C ALA A 430 2.98 -4.86 15.75
N LEU A 431 2.51 -5.46 14.63
CA LEU A 431 1.19 -6.07 14.56
C LEU A 431 1.01 -7.22 15.55
N ALA A 432 2.09 -7.96 15.85
CA ALA A 432 2.11 -9.04 16.83
C ALA A 432 1.95 -8.55 18.30
N LYS A 433 2.09 -7.24 18.56
CA LYS A 433 2.06 -6.71 19.92
C LYS A 433 0.61 -6.55 20.41
N PRO A 434 0.28 -6.94 21.66
CA PRO A 434 -1.09 -6.85 22.18
C PRO A 434 -1.71 -5.46 22.15
N GLU A 435 -0.90 -4.40 22.27
CA GLU A 435 -1.39 -3.01 22.15
C GLU A 435 -1.93 -2.67 20.75
N ASN A 436 -1.71 -3.54 19.75
CA ASN A 436 -2.17 -3.39 18.37
C ASN A 436 -3.17 -4.51 17.96
N ASP A 437 -3.81 -5.15 18.93
CA ASP A 437 -4.87 -6.14 18.70
C ASP A 437 -6.15 -5.53 18.10
N ASP A 438 -6.34 -4.22 18.26
CA ASP A 438 -7.41 -3.45 17.62
C ASP A 438 -7.18 -3.21 16.11
N ILE A 439 -5.99 -3.51 15.58
CA ILE A 439 -5.69 -3.41 14.16
C ILE A 439 -6.18 -4.67 13.44
N ILE A 440 -7.36 -4.62 12.83
CA ILE A 440 -7.98 -5.76 12.15
C ILE A 440 -7.39 -6.10 10.78
N GLY A 441 -6.37 -5.37 10.32
CA GLY A 441 -5.66 -5.71 9.10
C GLY A 441 -4.98 -4.52 8.43
N PHE A 442 -4.48 -4.78 7.22
CA PHE A 442 -3.89 -3.74 6.37
C PHE A 442 -4.18 -4.00 4.89
N SER A 443 -4.07 -2.97 4.06
CA SER A 443 -4.05 -3.10 2.60
C SER A 443 -2.77 -2.49 2.02
N TRP A 444 -1.96 -3.33 1.38
CA TRP A 444 -0.69 -2.91 0.81
C TRP A 444 -0.88 -2.24 -0.55
N PHE A 445 -0.32 -1.05 -0.72
CA PHE A 445 -0.37 -0.31 -1.98
C PHE A 445 0.71 -0.82 -2.94
N ASN A 446 0.44 -1.88 -3.72
CA ASN A 446 1.43 -2.57 -4.54
C ASN A 446 1.64 -1.89 -5.91
N LEU A 447 2.11 -0.64 -5.90
CA LEU A 447 2.36 0.16 -7.10
C LEU A 447 3.74 0.83 -7.06
N ALA A 448 4.25 1.23 -8.22
CA ALA A 448 5.40 2.11 -8.32
C ALA A 448 4.93 3.48 -8.84
N VAL A 449 5.02 4.51 -8.01
CA VAL A 449 4.47 5.85 -8.31
C VAL A 449 5.60 6.86 -8.28
N THR A 450 5.70 7.68 -9.32
CA THR A 450 6.60 8.83 -9.32
C THR A 450 5.81 10.07 -8.95
N SER A 451 6.15 10.69 -7.83
CA SER A 451 5.48 11.89 -7.32
C SER A 451 6.51 12.93 -6.86
N TYR A 452 6.02 14.11 -6.49
CA TYR A 452 6.81 15.13 -5.81
C TYR A 452 6.47 15.11 -4.34
N VAL A 453 7.43 14.80 -3.48
CA VAL A 453 7.27 14.87 -2.02
C VAL A 453 8.10 16.05 -1.53
N GLU A 454 7.45 17.03 -0.90
CA GLU A 454 8.11 18.26 -0.43
C GLU A 454 8.89 18.97 -1.56
N GLY A 455 8.35 18.95 -2.79
CA GLY A 455 8.99 19.53 -3.97
C GLY A 455 10.11 18.68 -4.59
N VAL A 456 10.43 17.51 -4.02
CA VAL A 456 11.45 16.59 -4.53
C VAL A 456 10.78 15.47 -5.33
N ARG A 457 11.17 15.32 -6.60
CA ARG A 457 10.70 14.20 -7.43
C ARG A 457 11.32 12.90 -6.95
N ALA A 458 10.50 11.93 -6.57
CA ALA A 458 10.94 10.60 -6.17
C ALA A 458 10.06 9.54 -6.83
N THR A 459 10.67 8.42 -7.22
CA THR A 459 9.93 7.21 -7.57
C THR A 459 9.81 6.37 -6.32
N ASN A 460 8.61 6.28 -5.81
CA ASN A 460 8.24 5.44 -4.71
C ASN A 460 7.86 4.06 -5.23
N ASP A 461 8.76 3.07 -5.09
CA ASP A 461 8.48 1.68 -5.45
C ASP A 461 7.93 0.91 -4.25
N TRP A 462 6.60 0.91 -4.13
CA TRP A 462 5.90 0.26 -3.04
C TRP A 462 5.68 -1.23 -3.27
N ARG A 463 5.89 -1.76 -4.48
CA ARG A 463 5.60 -3.17 -4.82
C ARG A 463 6.27 -4.14 -3.84
N ILE A 464 5.53 -5.14 -3.33
CA ILE A 464 6.02 -6.14 -2.38
C ILE A 464 7.25 -6.88 -2.94
N ASP A 465 7.21 -7.16 -4.25
CA ASP A 465 8.22 -7.90 -4.98
C ASP A 465 9.25 -7.01 -5.70
N SER A 466 9.41 -5.75 -5.27
CA SER A 466 10.41 -4.81 -5.83
C SER A 466 11.86 -5.30 -5.66
N ARG A 467 12.17 -5.96 -4.54
CA ARG A 467 13.48 -6.53 -4.21
C ARG A 467 13.34 -7.85 -3.47
N ALA A 468 14.32 -8.74 -3.61
CA ALA A 468 14.25 -10.10 -3.06
C ALA A 468 14.17 -10.15 -1.53
N ASP A 469 14.90 -9.29 -0.85
CA ASP A 469 14.88 -9.16 0.61
C ASP A 469 13.62 -8.45 1.13
N SER A 470 13.08 -7.45 0.43
CA SER A 470 11.77 -6.85 0.72
C SER A 470 10.65 -7.91 0.66
N LEU A 471 10.65 -8.73 -0.40
CA LEU A 471 9.75 -9.88 -0.53
C LEU A 471 9.96 -10.89 0.61
N SER A 472 11.21 -11.18 0.97
CA SER A 472 11.53 -12.13 2.04
C SER A 472 11.09 -11.66 3.41
N ALA A 473 11.28 -10.38 3.73
CA ALA A 473 10.79 -9.78 4.95
C ALA A 473 9.26 -9.84 4.99
N PHE A 474 8.59 -9.56 3.87
CA PHE A 474 7.14 -9.58 3.79
C PHE A 474 6.56 -10.99 3.99
N ILE A 475 7.11 -12.01 3.32
CA ILE A 475 6.69 -13.41 3.49
C ILE A 475 6.96 -13.88 4.93
N THR A 476 8.14 -13.57 5.47
CA THR A 476 8.49 -13.95 6.85
C THR A 476 7.51 -13.35 7.84
N GLY A 477 7.17 -12.06 7.69
CA GLY A 477 6.20 -11.37 8.55
C GLY A 477 4.78 -11.91 8.40
N LEU A 478 4.27 -12.02 7.17
CA LEU A 478 2.88 -12.42 6.93
C LEU A 478 2.56 -13.85 7.38
N THR A 479 3.56 -14.73 7.43
CA THR A 479 3.39 -16.15 7.79
C THR A 479 3.59 -16.43 9.28
N ARG A 480 3.79 -15.38 10.10
CA ARG A 480 3.86 -15.48 11.56
C ARG A 480 2.51 -15.99 12.10
N PRO A 481 2.47 -17.13 12.81
CA PRO A 481 1.21 -17.69 13.30
C PRO A 481 0.49 -16.78 14.31
N GLU A 482 1.23 -15.93 15.02
CA GLU A 482 0.71 -14.99 16.02
C GLU A 482 -0.07 -13.80 15.44
N ASP A 483 0.09 -13.48 14.15
CA ASP A 483 -0.58 -12.32 13.55
C ASP A 483 -1.99 -12.65 13.01
N ASP A 484 -2.39 -13.92 13.12
CA ASP A 484 -3.70 -14.52 12.77
C ASP A 484 -4.39 -13.94 11.52
N PHE A 485 -3.63 -13.82 10.43
CA PHE A 485 -4.20 -13.43 9.13
C PHE A 485 -5.10 -14.54 8.55
N ALA A 486 -6.19 -14.14 7.90
CA ALA A 486 -6.98 -15.03 7.07
C ALA A 486 -6.30 -15.22 5.71
N LEU A 487 -5.32 -16.14 5.67
CA LEU A 487 -4.53 -16.42 4.48
C LEU A 487 -5.25 -17.42 3.56
N THR A 488 -5.40 -17.04 2.29
CA THR A 488 -5.87 -17.96 1.24
C THR A 488 -4.67 -18.46 0.43
N PRO A 489 -4.61 -19.74 -0.01
CA PRO A 489 -3.56 -20.19 -0.91
C PRO A 489 -3.54 -19.36 -2.19
N ALA A 490 -2.35 -19.01 -2.69
CA ALA A 490 -2.24 -18.34 -3.99
C ALA A 490 -2.77 -19.25 -5.13
N PRO A 491 -3.42 -18.66 -6.15
CA PRO A 491 -3.95 -19.40 -7.30
C PRO A 491 -2.89 -20.16 -8.12
#